data_AF-A0A2E8JQ98-F1
#
_entry.id   AF-A0A2E8JQ98-F1
#
_cell.length_a   1.000
_cell.length_b   1.000
_cell.length_c   1.000
_cell.angle_alpha   90.00
_cell.angle_beta   90.00
_cell.angle_gamma   90.00
#
_symmetry.space_group_name_H-M   'P 1'
#
loop_
_entity.id
_entity.type
_entity.pdbx_description
1 polymer ?
#
loop_
_entity_poly.entity_id
_entity_poly.type
_entity_poly.pdbx_seq_one_letter_code
_entity_poly.pdbx_strand_id
1 'polypeptide(L)'
;MLKSKTNSMDFRTKRPAPIGDLNRPAGVLDNPNFRRWFGESKIVDDNGQPLVVYHGADDQVTVFDPQKSKNGFWFSEQRSDARDYGYEITETYLSIKKPAYFKRTNGDVGVNQAIRDAIAAGHDGLIVTSPTLDEGGDENGSTWPTNYVAFESTQIKSATGNNGSFDPKNPDITK
;
A
#
# COMPACT_ATOMS: atom_id res chain seq x y z
N MET A 1 -14.68 -43.67 -20.38
CA MET A 1 -15.33 -42.34 -20.33
C MET A 1 -15.59 -41.97 -18.88
N LEU A 2 -14.68 -41.24 -18.23
CA LEU A 2 -14.93 -40.68 -16.90
C LEU A 2 -15.48 -39.26 -17.05
N LYS A 3 -16.69 -39.03 -16.52
CA LYS A 3 -17.31 -37.71 -16.42
C LYS A 3 -16.59 -36.92 -15.33
N SER A 4 -15.85 -35.89 -15.72
CA SER A 4 -15.33 -34.87 -14.80
C SER A 4 -16.51 -34.06 -14.25
N LYS A 5 -16.69 -34.08 -12.92
CA LYS A 5 -17.61 -33.19 -12.22
C LYS A 5 -17.01 -31.79 -12.24
N THR A 6 -17.64 -30.86 -12.96
CA THR A 6 -17.34 -29.43 -12.87
C THR A 6 -17.66 -28.94 -11.48
N ASN A 7 -16.62 -28.70 -10.69
CA ASN A 7 -16.73 -28.04 -9.40
C ASN A 7 -17.02 -26.55 -9.70
N SER A 8 -18.24 -26.11 -9.43
CA SER A 8 -18.65 -24.71 -9.48
C SER A 8 -17.88 -23.96 -8.39
N MET A 9 -16.77 -23.31 -8.74
CA MET A 9 -16.10 -22.39 -7.83
C MET A 9 -16.81 -21.04 -7.87
N ASP A 10 -17.21 -20.57 -6.71
CA ASP A 10 -17.87 -19.30 -6.48
C ASP A 10 -16.86 -18.15 -6.72
N PHE A 11 -17.06 -17.35 -7.77
CA PHE A 11 -16.11 -16.35 -8.30
C PHE A 11 -16.25 -14.97 -7.66
N ARG A 12 -16.31 -14.90 -6.33
CA ARG A 12 -16.00 -13.65 -5.62
C ARG A 12 -14.51 -13.61 -5.36
N THR A 13 -13.76 -13.15 -6.37
CA THR A 13 -12.45 -12.49 -6.29
C THR A 13 -11.64 -12.79 -5.02
N LYS A 14 -11.08 -14.00 -4.93
CA LYS A 14 -10.08 -14.31 -3.91
C LYS A 14 -8.80 -13.56 -4.26
N ARG A 15 -8.59 -12.39 -3.65
CA ARG A 15 -7.28 -11.74 -3.55
C ARG A 15 -6.24 -12.79 -3.11
N PRO A 16 -5.02 -12.80 -3.68
CA PRO A 16 -4.03 -13.80 -3.34
C PRO A 16 -3.62 -13.68 -1.86
N ALA A 17 -3.69 -14.82 -1.17
CA ALA A 17 -3.36 -15.09 0.23
C ALA A 17 -4.17 -14.31 1.31
N PRO A 18 -4.55 -14.97 2.42
CA PRO A 18 -4.98 -14.23 3.60
C PRO A 18 -3.88 -13.25 3.95
N ILE A 19 -4.24 -12.00 4.26
CA ILE A 19 -3.37 -10.99 4.87
C ILE A 19 -2.73 -11.67 6.09
N GLY A 20 -1.58 -12.30 5.88
CA GLY A 20 -1.11 -13.37 6.75
C GLY A 20 -0.83 -12.78 8.12
N ASP A 21 -1.56 -13.25 9.15
CA ASP A 21 -1.44 -12.93 10.57
C ASP A 21 -0.49 -11.76 10.85
N LEU A 22 -0.89 -10.57 10.39
CA LEU A 22 -0.10 -9.39 10.67
C LEU A 22 -0.36 -9.08 12.12
N ASN A 23 0.71 -9.07 12.92
CA ASN A 23 0.75 -8.49 14.25
C ASN A 23 0.33 -7.02 14.16
N ARG A 24 -0.97 -6.76 14.02
CA ARG A 24 -1.58 -5.48 14.37
C ARG A 24 -1.43 -5.43 15.89
N PRO A 25 -0.65 -4.50 16.45
CA PRO A 25 -0.57 -4.37 17.91
C PRO A 25 -2.00 -4.32 18.45
N ALA A 26 -2.30 -5.21 19.39
CA ALA A 26 -3.64 -5.29 19.95
C ALA A 26 -4.09 -3.90 20.43
N GLY A 27 -5.30 -3.49 20.06
CA GLY A 27 -5.84 -2.18 20.43
C GLY A 27 -5.41 -0.99 19.55
N VAL A 28 -4.68 -1.20 18.44
CA VAL A 28 -4.33 -0.07 17.53
C VAL A 28 -5.57 0.65 16.99
N LEU A 29 -6.65 -0.08 16.68
CA LEU A 29 -7.91 0.51 16.22
C LEU A 29 -8.66 1.25 17.34
N ASP A 30 -8.41 0.86 18.60
CA ASP A 30 -8.96 1.50 19.80
C ASP A 30 -8.15 2.72 20.24
N ASN A 31 -6.94 2.91 19.70
CA ASN A 31 -6.10 4.06 19.98
C ASN A 31 -6.67 5.35 19.35
N PRO A 32 -7.05 6.37 20.14
CA PRO A 32 -7.58 7.63 19.62
C PRO A 32 -6.57 8.41 18.76
N ASN A 33 -5.27 8.30 19.03
CA ASN A 33 -4.24 8.94 18.23
C ASN A 33 -4.19 8.32 16.83
N PHE A 34 -4.23 6.98 16.77
CA PHE A 34 -4.29 6.27 15.49
C PHE A 34 -5.53 6.68 14.70
N ARG A 35 -6.73 6.66 15.30
CA ARG A 35 -7.96 7.08 14.62
C ARG A 35 -7.90 8.52 14.11
N ARG A 36 -7.30 9.43 14.88
CA ARG A 36 -7.13 10.83 14.47
C ARG A 36 -6.14 10.99 13.31
N TRP A 37 -5.01 10.29 13.37
CA TRP A 37 -3.97 10.37 12.35
C TRP A 37 -4.37 9.66 11.05
N PHE A 38 -4.85 8.42 11.16
CA PHE A 38 -5.31 7.62 10.02
C PHE A 38 -6.58 8.23 9.41
N GLY A 39 -7.56 8.56 10.25
CA GLY A 39 -8.75 9.36 9.91
C GLY A 39 -9.46 8.87 8.64
N GLU A 40 -9.56 9.76 7.66
CA GLU A 40 -10.25 9.52 6.38
C GLU A 40 -9.37 8.84 5.31
N SER A 41 -8.25 8.22 5.72
CA SER A 41 -7.35 7.53 4.79
C SER A 41 -8.10 6.54 3.91
N LYS A 42 -7.71 6.48 2.64
CA LYS A 42 -8.27 5.56 1.64
C LYS A 42 -7.51 4.25 1.55
N ILE A 43 -6.47 4.06 2.37
CA ILE A 43 -5.64 2.86 2.35
C ILE A 43 -6.25 1.82 3.29
N VAL A 44 -7.34 1.21 2.84
CA VAL A 44 -8.19 0.27 3.60
C VAL A 44 -8.42 -1.03 2.84
N ASP A 45 -8.77 -2.10 3.55
CA ASP A 45 -9.19 -3.37 2.95
C ASP A 45 -10.64 -3.33 2.44
N ASP A 46 -11.14 -4.46 1.91
CA ASP A 46 -12.53 -4.61 1.42
C ASP A 46 -13.60 -4.31 2.48
N ASN A 47 -13.27 -4.46 3.76
CA ASN A 47 -14.18 -4.20 4.87
C ASN A 47 -14.04 -2.77 5.41
N GLY A 48 -13.20 -1.94 4.79
CA GLY A 48 -12.89 -0.59 5.25
C GLY A 48 -11.98 -0.54 6.47
N GLN A 49 -11.32 -1.64 6.85
CA GLN A 49 -10.34 -1.62 7.94
C GLN A 49 -8.99 -1.08 7.43
N PRO A 50 -8.20 -0.42 8.29
CA PRO A 50 -6.86 0.04 7.91
C PRO A 50 -6.01 -1.09 7.32
N LEU A 51 -5.48 -0.85 6.12
CA LEU A 51 -4.63 -1.81 5.42
C LEU A 51 -3.17 -1.57 5.79
N VAL A 52 -2.46 -2.64 6.13
CA VAL A 52 -1.01 -2.62 6.31
C VAL A 52 -0.36 -2.86 4.94
N VAL A 53 0.58 -2.00 4.58
CA VAL A 53 1.33 -2.06 3.32
C VAL A 53 2.83 -2.05 3.60
N TYR A 54 3.62 -2.51 2.65
CA TYR A 54 5.02 -2.88 2.86
C TYR A 54 5.97 -1.99 2.06
N HIS A 55 7.08 -1.60 2.69
CA HIS A 55 8.22 -0.99 2.03
C HIS A 55 9.44 -1.89 2.22
N GLY A 56 10.16 -2.21 1.16
CA GLY A 56 11.45 -2.90 1.23
C GLY A 56 12.59 -1.93 1.01
N ALA A 57 13.65 -2.07 1.80
CA ALA A 57 14.89 -1.33 1.69
C ALA A 57 16.08 -2.21 2.09
N ASP A 58 17.29 -1.75 1.79
CA ASP A 58 18.53 -2.42 2.20
C ASP A 58 18.76 -2.33 3.72
N ASP A 59 18.33 -1.23 4.34
CA ASP A 59 18.48 -0.94 5.76
C ASP A 59 17.13 -0.59 6.40
N GLN A 60 17.05 -0.68 7.73
CA GLN A 60 15.88 -0.27 8.48
C GLN A 60 15.57 1.23 8.26
N VAL A 61 14.32 1.53 7.90
CA VAL A 61 13.83 2.90 7.72
C VAL A 61 13.05 3.36 8.95
N THR A 62 13.47 4.46 9.56
CA THR A 62 12.71 5.14 10.63
C THR A 62 12.14 6.49 10.19
N VAL A 63 12.71 7.09 9.14
CA VAL A 63 12.26 8.34 8.52
C VAL A 63 12.36 8.19 7.01
N PHE A 64 11.25 8.46 6.33
CA PHE A 64 11.19 8.53 4.87
C PHE A 64 11.65 9.92 4.41
N ASP A 65 12.89 10.01 3.94
CA ASP A 65 13.53 11.29 3.58
C ASP A 65 13.21 11.69 2.13
N PRO A 66 12.52 12.82 1.88
CA PRO A 66 12.21 13.27 0.52
C PRO A 66 13.44 13.55 -0.33
N GLN A 67 14.63 13.74 0.27
CA GLN A 67 15.88 13.86 -0.48
C GLN A 67 16.34 12.54 -1.09
N LYS A 68 15.87 11.40 -0.55
CA LYS A 68 16.20 10.05 -1.01
C LYS A 68 15.21 9.51 -2.04
N SER A 69 14.03 10.12 -2.18
CA SER A 69 13.05 9.73 -3.21
C SER A 69 12.37 10.93 -3.85
N LYS A 70 12.64 11.14 -5.14
CA LYS A 70 12.18 12.32 -5.89
C LYS A 70 10.66 12.39 -6.09
N ASN A 71 9.99 11.25 -6.13
CA ASN A 71 8.58 11.13 -6.55
C ASN A 71 7.69 10.51 -5.44
N GLY A 72 8.06 10.67 -4.17
CA GLY A 72 7.34 10.09 -3.03
C GLY A 72 7.81 8.70 -2.64
N PHE A 73 7.18 8.13 -1.62
CA PHE A 73 7.58 6.91 -0.95
C PHE A 73 6.67 5.75 -1.36
N TRP A 74 7.27 4.66 -1.85
CA TRP A 74 6.57 3.55 -2.46
C TRP A 74 6.28 2.43 -1.46
N PHE A 75 5.05 1.91 -1.52
CA PHE A 75 4.60 0.80 -0.72
C PHE A 75 3.84 -0.21 -1.59
N SER A 76 3.92 -1.48 -1.24
CA SER A 76 3.19 -2.56 -1.89
C SER A 76 2.11 -3.12 -0.98
N GLU A 77 0.98 -3.51 -1.55
CA GLU A 77 0.00 -4.37 -0.87
C GLU A 77 0.57 -5.77 -0.55
N GLN A 78 1.62 -6.21 -1.26
CA GLN A 78 2.23 -7.53 -1.09
C GLN A 78 3.65 -7.44 -0.51
N ARG A 79 3.90 -8.18 0.57
CA ARG A 79 5.24 -8.27 1.19
C ARG A 79 6.30 -8.79 0.22
N SER A 80 5.96 -9.78 -0.62
CA SER A 80 6.90 -10.38 -1.57
C SER A 80 7.36 -9.39 -2.62
N ASP A 81 6.46 -8.55 -3.13
CA ASP A 81 6.79 -7.48 -4.09
C ASP A 81 7.66 -6.40 -3.46
N ALA A 82 7.36 -5.98 -2.23
CA ALA A 82 8.23 -5.06 -1.50
C ALA A 82 9.65 -5.63 -1.30
N ARG A 83 9.78 -6.95 -1.13
CA ARG A 83 11.06 -7.63 -0.90
C ARG A 83 12.00 -7.58 -2.10
N ASP A 84 11.48 -7.38 -3.30
CA ASP A 84 12.30 -7.20 -4.51
C ASP A 84 13.10 -5.88 -4.47
N TYR A 85 12.71 -4.93 -3.61
CA TYR A 85 13.38 -3.65 -3.40
C TYR A 85 14.28 -3.61 -2.17
N GLY A 86 14.31 -4.68 -1.38
CA GLY A 86 15.13 -4.78 -0.18
C GLY A 86 14.59 -5.79 0.82
N TYR A 87 15.50 -6.45 1.54
CA TYR A 87 15.14 -7.53 2.47
C TYR A 87 14.63 -7.00 3.82
N GLU A 88 14.99 -5.77 4.19
CA GLU A 88 14.45 -5.11 5.38
C GLU A 88 13.06 -4.56 5.05
N ILE A 89 12.04 -5.30 5.51
CA ILE A 89 10.64 -4.95 5.27
C ILE A 89 10.10 -4.11 6.43
N THR A 90 9.59 -2.93 6.11
CA THR A 90 8.83 -2.10 7.03
C THR A 90 7.33 -2.28 6.77
N GLU A 91 6.57 -2.78 7.76
CA GLU A 91 5.11 -2.76 7.72
C GLU A 91 4.58 -1.39 8.15
N THR A 92 3.69 -0.81 7.35
CA THR A 92 3.22 0.57 7.56
C THR A 92 1.72 0.70 7.42
N TYR A 93 1.16 1.66 8.15
CA TYR A 93 -0.09 2.31 7.78
C TYR A 93 0.23 3.59 7.01
N LEU A 94 -0.65 3.95 6.09
CA LEU A 94 -0.56 5.19 5.33
C LEU A 94 -1.79 6.08 5.59
N SER A 95 -1.56 7.37 5.85
CA SER A 95 -2.61 8.40 5.94
C SER A 95 -2.66 9.19 4.63
N ILE A 96 -3.30 8.60 3.61
CA ILE A 96 -3.54 9.20 2.29
C ILE A 96 -5.05 9.40 2.15
N LYS A 97 -5.52 10.65 2.25
CA LYS A 97 -6.95 11.00 2.38
C LYS A 97 -7.56 11.40 1.04
N LYS A 98 -6.77 11.97 0.14
CA LYS A 98 -7.17 12.44 -1.19
C LYS A 98 -6.22 11.85 -2.26
N PRO A 99 -6.20 10.52 -2.45
CA PRO A 99 -5.37 9.90 -3.47
C PRO A 99 -5.83 10.29 -4.88
N ALA A 100 -4.89 10.34 -5.81
CA ALA A 100 -5.17 10.11 -7.23
C ALA A 100 -5.12 8.60 -7.52
N TYR A 101 -5.68 8.18 -8.65
CA TYR A 101 -5.66 6.79 -9.09
C TYR A 101 -5.01 6.68 -10.46
N PHE A 102 -4.15 5.69 -10.64
CA PHE A 102 -3.53 5.36 -11.91
C PHE A 102 -3.58 3.86 -12.14
N LYS A 103 -4.23 3.43 -13.23
CA LYS A 103 -4.25 2.01 -13.64
C LYS A 103 -3.09 1.81 -14.61
N ARG A 104 -2.12 0.99 -14.20
CA ARG A 104 -0.95 0.66 -15.01
C ARG A 104 -1.35 -0.38 -16.07
N THR A 105 -1.29 -0.04 -17.35
CA THR A 105 -1.67 -0.94 -18.45
C THR A 105 -0.48 -1.43 -19.26
N ASN A 106 0.73 -0.92 -19.00
CA ASN A 106 1.96 -1.34 -19.67
C ASN A 106 3.15 -1.16 -18.72
N GLY A 107 3.29 -2.06 -17.75
CA GLY A 107 4.27 -1.89 -16.67
C GLY A 107 4.18 -0.51 -16.00
N ASP A 108 5.33 0.09 -15.68
CA ASP A 108 5.40 1.41 -15.02
C ASP A 108 5.34 2.62 -15.98
N VAL A 109 5.00 2.39 -17.26
CA VAL A 109 4.88 3.48 -18.24
C VAL A 109 3.83 4.48 -17.75
N GLY A 110 4.24 5.76 -17.66
CA GLY A 110 3.37 6.87 -17.26
C GLY A 110 3.25 7.09 -15.75
N VAL A 111 3.69 6.17 -14.88
CA VAL A 111 3.47 6.31 -13.44
C VAL A 111 4.15 7.57 -12.87
N ASN A 112 5.38 7.87 -13.30
CA ASN A 112 6.07 9.09 -12.87
C ASN A 112 5.35 10.37 -13.32
N GLN A 113 4.66 10.36 -14.47
CA GLN A 113 3.84 11.49 -14.89
C GLN A 113 2.58 11.59 -14.04
N ALA A 114 1.91 10.46 -13.77
CA ALA A 114 0.74 10.42 -12.91
C ALA A 114 1.03 10.93 -11.49
N ILE A 115 2.22 10.65 -10.94
CA ILE A 115 2.66 11.21 -9.66
C ILE A 115 2.75 12.74 -9.74
N ARG A 116 3.40 13.28 -10.78
CA ARG A 116 3.52 14.73 -10.96
C ARG A 116 2.16 15.40 -11.13
N ASP A 117 1.27 14.79 -11.90
CA ASP A 117 -0.08 15.30 -12.13
C ASP A 117 -0.92 15.25 -10.84
N ALA A 118 -0.78 14.17 -10.05
CA ALA A 118 -1.44 14.05 -8.74
C ALA A 118 -0.98 15.16 -7.78
N ILE A 119 0.33 15.40 -7.69
CA ILE A 119 0.90 16.49 -6.88
C ILE A 119 0.37 17.85 -7.38
N ALA A 120 0.40 18.10 -8.69
CA ALA A 120 -0.06 19.36 -9.28
C ALA A 120 -1.57 19.61 -9.05
N ALA A 121 -2.39 18.55 -9.03
CA ALA A 121 -3.82 18.61 -8.72
C ALA A 121 -4.13 18.62 -7.21
N GLY A 122 -3.10 18.67 -6.36
CA GLY A 122 -3.23 18.75 -4.91
C GLY A 122 -3.79 17.47 -4.28
N HIS A 123 -3.44 16.31 -4.83
CA HIS A 123 -3.61 15.02 -4.17
C HIS A 123 -2.48 14.78 -3.17
N ASP A 124 -2.76 13.98 -2.15
CA ASP A 124 -1.79 13.64 -1.09
C ASP A 124 -1.17 12.24 -1.26
N GLY A 125 -1.42 11.59 -2.39
CA GLY A 125 -0.79 10.33 -2.76
C GLY A 125 -1.30 9.80 -4.09
N LEU A 126 -0.73 8.67 -4.51
CA LEU A 126 -1.15 7.94 -5.71
C LEU A 126 -1.43 6.48 -5.36
N ILE A 127 -2.56 5.95 -5.83
CA ILE A 127 -2.87 4.52 -5.81
C ILE A 127 -2.64 3.98 -7.22
N VAL A 128 -1.69 3.07 -7.35
CA VAL A 128 -1.28 2.45 -8.61
C VAL A 128 -1.84 1.03 -8.67
N THR A 129 -2.84 0.83 -9.52
CA THR A 129 -3.48 -0.48 -9.73
C THR A 129 -2.97 -1.11 -11.03
N SER A 130 -3.32 -2.38 -11.25
CA SER A 130 -3.05 -3.13 -12.48
C SER A 130 -4.33 -3.84 -12.90
N PRO A 131 -4.51 -4.14 -14.20
CA PRO A 131 -5.48 -5.13 -14.61
C PRO A 131 -5.25 -6.46 -13.88
N THR A 132 -6.35 -7.12 -13.57
CA THR A 132 -6.34 -8.44 -12.94
C THR A 132 -6.11 -9.55 -13.97
N LEU A 133 -5.89 -10.78 -13.51
CA LEU A 133 -5.73 -11.94 -14.40
C LEU A 133 -6.99 -12.21 -15.24
N ASP A 134 -8.19 -12.02 -14.67
CA ASP A 134 -9.46 -12.15 -15.38
C ASP A 134 -9.74 -11.00 -16.36
N GLU A 135 -9.09 -9.85 -16.17
CA GLU A 135 -9.06 -8.76 -17.16
C GLU A 135 -8.01 -8.99 -18.27
N GLY A 136 -7.23 -10.08 -18.21
CA GLY A 136 -6.20 -10.41 -19.21
C GLY A 136 -4.81 -9.86 -18.91
N GLY A 137 -4.60 -9.25 -17.74
CA GLY A 137 -3.34 -8.59 -17.38
C GLY A 137 -3.11 -7.26 -18.12
N ASP A 138 -1.92 -6.70 -17.93
CA ASP A 138 -1.45 -5.54 -18.69
C ASP A 138 -1.19 -5.89 -20.17
N GLU A 139 -0.70 -4.94 -20.98
CA GLU A 139 -0.41 -5.12 -22.40
C GLU A 139 0.57 -6.29 -22.68
N ASN A 140 1.35 -6.71 -21.68
CA ASN A 140 2.27 -7.85 -21.75
C ASN A 140 1.69 -9.12 -21.11
N GLY A 141 0.43 -9.11 -20.71
CA GLY A 141 -0.23 -10.20 -19.96
C GLY A 141 0.26 -10.33 -18.52
N SER A 142 0.94 -9.32 -17.98
CA SER A 142 1.46 -9.33 -16.60
C SER A 142 0.45 -8.77 -15.61
N THR A 143 0.56 -9.19 -14.35
CA THR A 143 -0.25 -8.63 -13.27
C THR A 143 0.64 -8.16 -12.14
N TRP A 144 0.30 -7.00 -11.58
CA TRP A 144 1.08 -6.35 -10.54
C TRP A 144 0.21 -6.16 -9.29
N PRO A 145 0.79 -6.25 -8.07
CA PRO A 145 0.06 -5.90 -6.86
C PRO A 145 -0.37 -4.43 -6.88
N THR A 146 -1.32 -4.01 -6.05
CA THR A 146 -1.54 -2.58 -5.86
C THR A 146 -0.32 -1.96 -5.18
N ASN A 147 0.20 -0.85 -5.73
CA ASN A 147 1.20 -0.04 -5.06
C ASN A 147 0.60 1.30 -4.63
N TYR A 148 1.20 1.89 -3.60
CA TYR A 148 0.80 3.15 -3.02
C TYR A 148 2.00 4.08 -2.96
N VAL A 149 1.78 5.37 -3.25
CA VAL A 149 2.80 6.40 -3.16
C VAL A 149 2.33 7.46 -2.17
N ALA A 150 3.01 7.56 -1.03
CA ALA A 150 2.83 8.66 -0.09
C ALA A 150 3.77 9.82 -0.48
N PHE A 151 3.31 11.06 -0.41
CA PHE A 151 4.10 12.22 -0.84
C PHE A 151 4.86 12.89 0.32
N GLU A 152 4.37 12.74 1.54
CA GLU A 152 4.94 13.37 2.74
C GLU A 152 5.26 12.33 3.82
N SER A 153 6.39 12.52 4.51
CA SER A 153 6.89 11.56 5.51
C SER A 153 5.91 11.35 6.68
N THR A 154 5.16 12.39 7.06
CA THR A 154 4.18 12.34 8.16
C THR A 154 2.94 11.51 7.84
N GLN A 155 2.77 11.09 6.58
CA GLN A 155 1.70 10.19 6.15
C GLN A 155 2.01 8.72 6.47
N ILE A 156 3.20 8.40 6.97
CA ILE A 156 3.67 7.03 7.11
C ILE A 156 3.95 6.74 8.57
N LYS A 157 3.39 5.64 9.10
CA LYS A 157 3.65 5.17 10.46
C LYS A 157 3.84 3.67 10.47
N SER A 158 4.78 3.20 11.29
CA SER A 158 5.03 1.76 11.41
C SER A 158 3.80 1.08 12.01
N ALA A 159 3.38 -0.04 11.42
CA ALA A 159 2.28 -0.83 11.94
C ALA A 159 2.69 -1.62 13.19
N THR A 160 3.98 -1.96 13.30
CA THR A 160 4.53 -2.87 14.31
C THR A 160 5.44 -2.16 15.33
N GLY A 161 6.08 -1.06 14.94
CA GLY A 161 7.07 -0.33 15.73
C GLY A 161 6.64 1.05 16.24
N ASN A 162 5.40 1.48 15.99
CA ASN A 162 4.88 2.74 16.55
C ASN A 162 4.58 2.58 18.05
N ASN A 163 4.98 3.55 18.86
CA ASN A 163 4.80 3.55 20.31
C ASN A 163 3.36 3.96 20.75
N GLY A 164 2.46 4.19 19.80
CA GLY A 164 1.08 4.57 20.04
C GLY A 164 0.81 6.08 19.99
N SER A 165 1.82 6.95 19.76
CA SER A 165 1.56 8.38 19.65
C SER A 165 0.99 8.80 18.29
N PHE A 166 1.25 8.04 17.20
CA PHE A 166 0.78 8.34 15.84
C PHE A 166 0.78 9.86 15.51
N ASP A 167 1.87 10.55 15.81
CA ASP A 167 1.96 12.00 15.76
C ASP A 167 1.93 12.48 14.29
N PRO A 168 0.88 13.22 13.86
CA PRO A 168 0.75 13.70 12.49
C PRO A 168 1.78 14.76 12.08
N LYS A 169 2.59 15.26 13.03
CA LYS A 169 3.64 16.26 12.76
C LYS A 169 5.04 15.68 12.82
N ASN A 170 5.19 14.42 13.22
CA ASN A 170 6.49 13.78 13.37
C ASN A 170 6.77 12.84 12.19
N PRO A 171 7.87 13.03 11.44
CA PRO A 171 8.22 12.16 10.32
C PRO A 171 8.83 10.82 10.77
N ASP A 172 9.17 10.66 12.05
CA ASP A 172 9.58 9.36 12.61
C ASP A 172 8.37 8.42 12.66
N ILE A 173 8.49 7.28 11.99
CA ILE A 173 7.41 6.29 11.85
C ILE A 173 7.08 5.59 13.17
N THR A 174 7.97 5.69 14.16
CA THR A 174 7.81 5.09 15.50
C THR A 174 7.02 6.00 16.46
N LYS A 175 6.70 7.23 16.05
CA LYS A 175 6.04 8.26 16.85
C LYS A 175 4.63 8.59 16.37
#